data_AF-A0ABD2HDP8-F1
#
_entry.id   AF-A0ABD2HDP8-F1
#
_cell.length_a   1.000
_cell.length_b   1.000
_cell.length_c   1.000
_cell.angle_alpha   90.00
_cell.angle_beta   90.00
_cell.angle_gamma   90.00
#
_symmetry.space_group_name_H-M   'P 1'
#
loop_
_entity.id
_entity.type
_entity.pdbx_description
1 polymer ?
#
loop_
_entity_poly.entity_id
_entity_poly.type
_entity_poly.pdbx_seq_one_letter_code
_entity_poly.pdbx_strand_id
1 'polypeptide(L)'
;MRPAAISIASTPVCIPQDTLPVRQSSCLVVTQTTFPSISNSARFWSSSQSIPRLNPLHPPLVHKRIVSLETPAVHHHNHQRTLIMQRREHQRYHQVWRKPFYGSSSERDEYRKELLEHLKKQMEEKCISLKLHVASKVKEAENLREVDRLALSGERELRIQHSKAMTAYRDENKRLMEQSWRDRALTRSQETLKEREMLCLNPINWNGTLK
;
A
#
# COMPACT_ATOMS: atom_id res chain seq x y z
N MET A 1 -1.22 32.28 5.42
CA MET A 1 -0.64 30.92 5.32
C MET A 1 -0.66 30.50 3.86
N ARG A 2 0.51 30.23 3.26
CA ARG A 2 0.63 29.83 1.85
C ARG A 2 0.45 28.31 1.73
N PRO A 3 -0.27 27.79 0.73
CA PRO A 3 -0.30 26.34 0.51
C PRO A 3 1.06 25.89 -0.03
N ALA A 4 1.55 24.77 0.48
CA ALA A 4 2.76 24.12 0.00
C ALA A 4 2.55 23.64 -1.44
N ALA A 5 3.42 24.08 -2.36
CA ALA A 5 3.44 23.59 -3.73
C ALA A 5 4.00 22.16 -3.72
N ILE A 6 3.15 21.19 -4.05
CA ILE A 6 3.54 19.79 -4.20
C ILE A 6 4.28 19.69 -5.55
N SER A 7 5.62 19.65 -5.49
CA SER A 7 6.46 19.39 -6.64
C SER A 7 6.45 17.88 -6.90
N ILE A 8 5.79 17.46 -7.97
CA ILE A 8 5.76 16.06 -8.40
C ILE A 8 7.09 15.80 -9.10
N ALA A 9 7.83 14.79 -8.64
CA ALA A 9 9.06 14.36 -9.29
C ALA A 9 8.74 13.91 -10.72
N SER A 10 9.14 14.73 -11.71
CA SER A 10 9.03 14.40 -13.12
C SER A 10 10.09 13.36 -13.43
N THR A 11 9.68 12.10 -13.59
CA THR A 11 10.54 11.07 -14.18
C THR A 11 10.89 11.50 -15.60
N PRO A 12 12.18 11.63 -15.96
CA PRO A 12 12.55 11.90 -17.33
C PRO A 12 12.08 10.73 -18.20
N VAL A 13 11.22 11.03 -19.16
CA VAL A 13 10.93 10.11 -20.26
C VAL A 13 12.21 10.01 -21.07
N CYS A 14 12.99 8.95 -20.86
CA CYS A 14 14.04 8.56 -21.80
C CYS A 14 13.35 8.16 -23.10
N ILE A 15 13.23 9.10 -24.02
CA ILE A 15 12.95 8.81 -25.42
C ILE A 15 14.18 8.04 -25.92
N PRO A 16 14.06 6.76 -26.32
CA PRO A 16 15.16 6.08 -26.98
C PRO A 16 15.47 6.90 -28.23
N GLN A 17 16.69 7.43 -28.32
CA GLN A 17 17.18 7.99 -29.57
C GLN A 17 17.03 6.90 -30.63
N ASP A 18 16.38 7.28 -31.73
CA ASP A 18 16.20 6.45 -32.91
C ASP A 18 17.55 5.89 -33.36
N THR A 19 17.88 4.68 -32.92
CA THR A 19 18.75 3.82 -33.70
C THR A 19 17.99 3.56 -34.98
N LEU A 20 18.28 4.37 -35.99
CA LEU A 20 17.94 4.10 -37.38
C LEU A 20 18.13 2.60 -37.62
N PRO A 21 17.10 1.87 -38.06
CA PRO A 21 17.33 0.51 -38.49
C PRO A 21 18.35 0.62 -39.61
N VAL A 22 19.54 0.05 -39.42
CA VAL A 22 20.45 -0.24 -40.54
C VAL A 22 19.62 -1.11 -41.46
N ARG A 23 19.02 -0.46 -42.45
CA ARG A 23 18.30 -1.10 -43.54
C ARG A 23 19.37 -1.84 -44.31
N GLN A 24 19.73 -3.03 -43.84
CA GLN A 24 20.33 -4.03 -44.68
C GLN A 24 19.25 -4.35 -45.71
N SER A 25 19.23 -3.56 -46.79
CA SER A 25 18.63 -3.99 -48.04
C SER A 25 19.47 -5.19 -48.48
N SER A 26 19.16 -6.37 -47.95
CA SER A 26 19.39 -7.59 -48.70
C SER A 26 18.52 -7.43 -49.93
N CYS A 27 19.10 -6.87 -51.00
CA CYS A 27 18.62 -7.09 -52.34
C CYS A 27 18.46 -8.61 -52.43
N LEU A 28 17.22 -9.10 -52.50
CA LEU A 28 16.95 -10.46 -52.89
C LEU A 28 17.41 -10.54 -54.35
N VAL A 29 18.70 -10.75 -54.54
CA VAL A 29 19.24 -11.15 -55.83
C VAL A 29 18.62 -12.53 -56.05
N VAL A 30 17.51 -12.54 -56.79
CA VAL A 30 16.92 -13.75 -57.35
C VAL A 30 18.06 -14.40 -58.11
N THR A 31 18.68 -15.38 -57.48
CA THR A 31 19.76 -16.13 -58.09
C THR A 31 19.05 -16.96 -59.15
N GLN A 32 19.13 -16.54 -60.40
CA GLN A 32 18.72 -17.40 -61.51
C GLN A 32 19.48 -18.71 -61.32
N THR A 33 18.75 -19.81 -61.15
CA THR A 33 19.33 -21.15 -61.12
C THR A 33 19.82 -21.48 -62.52
N THR A 34 20.99 -20.95 -62.88
CA THR A 34 21.76 -21.49 -64.00
C THR A 34 22.36 -22.79 -63.50
N PHE A 35 21.88 -23.91 -64.04
CA PHE A 35 22.53 -25.20 -63.84
C PHE A 35 24.01 -25.07 -64.19
N PRO A 36 24.94 -25.65 -63.41
CA PRO A 36 26.34 -25.63 -63.79
C PRO A 36 26.49 -26.38 -65.11
N SER A 37 26.94 -25.67 -66.14
CA SER A 37 27.41 -26.30 -67.38
C SER A 37 28.56 -27.23 -67.01
N ILE A 38 28.32 -28.53 -67.11
CA ILE A 38 29.36 -29.54 -66.94
C ILE A 38 30.27 -29.39 -68.15
N SER A 39 31.36 -28.64 -67.98
CA SER A 39 32.40 -28.53 -69.00
C SER A 39 33.11 -29.88 -69.07
N ASN A 40 32.77 -30.66 -70.10
CA ASN A 40 33.44 -31.91 -70.47
C ASN A 40 34.91 -31.61 -70.81
N SER A 41 35.77 -31.57 -69.80
CA SER A 41 37.22 -31.63 -69.98
C SER A 41 37.63 -33.10 -70.08
N ALA A 42 37.22 -33.74 -71.17
CA ALA A 42 37.92 -34.92 -71.67
C ALA A 42 39.32 -34.47 -72.13
N ARG A 43 40.29 -34.42 -71.20
CA ARG A 43 41.71 -34.40 -71.53
C ARG A 43 42.31 -35.73 -71.13
N PHE A 44 42.71 -36.48 -72.15
CA PHE A 44 43.60 -37.62 -72.13
C PHE A 44 44.55 -37.62 -70.93
N TRP A 45 44.39 -38.61 -70.05
CA TRP A 45 45.40 -38.95 -69.04
C TRP A 45 46.50 -39.76 -69.74
N SER A 46 47.42 -39.05 -70.37
CA SER A 46 48.75 -39.55 -70.66
C SER A 46 49.76 -38.57 -70.10
N SER A 47 50.76 -39.10 -69.39
CA SER A 47 51.81 -38.41 -68.63
C SER A 47 51.53 -38.24 -67.14
N SER A 48 52.44 -38.83 -66.38
CA SER A 48 52.58 -38.85 -64.95
C SER A 48 52.76 -37.43 -64.40
N GLN A 49 51.67 -36.72 -64.13
CA GLN A 49 51.74 -35.48 -63.35
C GLN A 49 51.49 -35.80 -61.88
N SER A 50 52.55 -35.67 -61.08
CA SER A 50 52.50 -35.81 -59.62
C SER A 50 51.52 -34.81 -59.02
N ILE A 51 50.60 -35.27 -58.17
CA ILE A 51 49.74 -34.42 -57.35
C ILE A 51 50.63 -33.47 -56.54
N PRO A 52 50.49 -32.13 -56.66
CA PRO A 52 51.29 -31.21 -55.87
C PRO A 52 51.00 -31.42 -54.38
N ARG A 53 52.07 -31.50 -53.58
CA ARG A 53 52.02 -31.79 -52.13
C ARG A 53 51.27 -30.65 -51.42
N LEU A 54 50.05 -30.93 -50.95
CA LEU A 54 49.22 -29.99 -50.20
C LEU A 54 49.93 -29.59 -48.89
N ASN A 55 50.09 -28.28 -48.65
CA ASN A 55 50.66 -27.76 -47.41
C ASN A 55 49.59 -27.80 -46.30
N PRO A 56 49.76 -28.60 -45.23
CA PRO A 56 48.77 -28.68 -44.15
C PRO A 56 48.65 -27.39 -43.33
N LEU A 57 49.65 -26.49 -43.38
CA LEU A 57 49.62 -25.19 -42.71
C LEU A 57 48.85 -24.13 -43.50
N HIS A 58 48.52 -24.40 -44.77
CA HIS A 58 47.74 -23.49 -45.63
C HIS A 58 46.71 -24.27 -46.43
N PRO A 59 45.58 -24.67 -45.80
CA PRO A 59 44.47 -25.26 -46.53
C PRO A 59 43.94 -24.26 -47.56
N PRO A 60 43.62 -24.70 -48.80
CA PRO A 60 43.10 -23.82 -49.83
C PRO A 60 41.83 -23.11 -49.34
N LEU A 61 41.73 -21.81 -49.61
CA LEU A 61 40.57 -20.97 -49.30
C LEU A 61 39.41 -21.32 -50.24
N VAL A 62 38.96 -22.57 -50.23
CA VAL A 62 37.76 -22.99 -50.96
C VAL A 62 36.57 -22.43 -50.19
N HIS A 63 35.70 -21.69 -50.88
CA HIS A 63 34.43 -21.24 -50.31
C HIS A 63 33.69 -22.47 -49.78
N LYS A 64 33.53 -22.57 -48.45
CA LYS A 64 32.75 -23.64 -47.82
C LYS A 64 31.35 -23.56 -48.42
N ARG A 65 30.87 -24.64 -49.08
CA ARG A 65 29.48 -24.70 -49.54
C ARG A 65 28.61 -24.62 -48.29
N ILE A 66 27.89 -23.51 -48.15
CA ILE A 66 26.83 -23.39 -47.16
C ILE A 66 25.67 -24.21 -47.71
N VAL A 67 25.56 -25.46 -47.28
CA VAL A 67 24.44 -26.33 -47.68
C VAL A 67 23.29 -26.01 -46.74
N SER A 68 22.28 -25.31 -47.25
CA SER A 68 20.98 -25.26 -46.61
C SER A 68 20.36 -26.66 -46.67
N LEU A 69 20.19 -27.32 -45.53
CA LEU A 69 19.52 -28.62 -45.46
C LEU A 69 17.99 -28.50 -45.69
N GLU A 70 17.48 -27.27 -45.71
CA GLU A 70 16.07 -26.98 -45.94
C GLU A 70 15.74 -26.97 -47.44
N THR A 71 14.72 -27.74 -47.82
CA THR A 71 14.11 -27.65 -49.14
C THR A 71 13.48 -26.27 -49.33
N PRO A 72 13.55 -25.66 -50.54
CA PRO A 72 12.97 -24.33 -50.81
C PRO A 72 11.50 -24.16 -50.38
N ALA A 73 10.69 -25.22 -50.46
CA ALA A 73 9.30 -25.21 -50.01
C ALA A 73 9.16 -25.04 -48.49
N VAL A 74 10.02 -25.70 -47.70
CA VAL A 74 10.04 -25.59 -46.23
C VAL A 74 10.52 -24.20 -45.83
N HIS A 75 11.54 -23.69 -46.51
CA HIS A 75 12.03 -22.34 -46.29
C HIS A 75 10.95 -21.28 -46.57
N HIS A 76 10.23 -21.40 -47.69
CA HIS A 76 9.11 -20.53 -48.02
C HIS A 76 7.99 -20.60 -46.97
N HIS A 77 7.62 -21.80 -46.52
CA HIS A 77 6.62 -21.98 -45.47
C HIS A 77 7.01 -21.29 -44.15
N ASN A 78 8.25 -21.48 -43.70
CA ASN A 78 8.78 -20.86 -42.47
C ASN A 78 8.81 -19.33 -42.59
N HIS A 79 9.16 -18.80 -43.76
CA HIS A 79 9.13 -17.38 -44.03
C HIS A 79 7.70 -16.81 -43.95
N GLN A 80 6.72 -17.46 -44.59
CA GLN A 80 5.31 -17.06 -44.52
C GLN A 80 4.79 -17.09 -43.08
N ARG A 81 5.10 -18.15 -42.33
CA ARG A 81 4.71 -18.27 -40.91
C ARG A 81 5.27 -17.12 -40.07
N THR A 82 6.52 -16.76 -40.27
CA THR A 82 7.18 -15.65 -39.56
C THR A 82 6.47 -14.32 -39.83
N LEU A 83 6.17 -14.02 -41.10
CA LEU A 83 5.44 -12.81 -41.48
C LEU A 83 4.03 -12.76 -40.87
N ILE A 84 3.31 -13.89 -40.86
CA ILE A 84 1.98 -13.97 -40.25
C ILE A 84 2.08 -13.69 -38.74
N MET A 85 3.05 -14.27 -38.05
CA MET A 85 3.24 -14.03 -36.61
C MET A 85 3.57 -12.56 -36.33
N GLN A 86 4.48 -11.97 -37.09
CA GLN A 86 4.83 -10.54 -36.95
C GLN A 86 3.61 -9.63 -37.15
N ARG A 87 2.80 -9.89 -38.19
CA ARG A 87 1.57 -9.13 -38.45
C ARG A 87 0.55 -9.27 -37.33
N ARG A 88 0.38 -10.48 -36.79
CA ARG A 88 -0.53 -10.73 -35.66
C ARG A 88 -0.09 -9.99 -34.40
N GLU A 89 1.20 -10.02 -34.08
CA GLU A 89 1.72 -9.34 -32.90
C GLU A 89 1.60 -7.81 -33.04
N HIS A 90 1.92 -7.27 -34.22
CA HIS A 90 1.70 -5.87 -34.54
C HIS A 90 0.22 -5.48 -34.35
N GLN A 91 -0.71 -6.27 -34.89
CA GLN A 91 -2.14 -6.01 -34.72
C GLN A 91 -2.58 -6.05 -33.26
N ARG A 92 -2.11 -7.04 -32.48
CA ARG A 92 -2.42 -7.19 -31.06
C ARG A 92 -1.93 -5.98 -30.24
N TYR A 93 -0.67 -5.60 -30.42
CA TYR A 93 -0.06 -4.49 -29.70
C TYR A 93 -0.76 -3.16 -30.01
N HIS A 94 -1.16 -2.95 -31.26
CA HIS A 94 -1.79 -1.70 -31.69
C HIS A 94 -3.31 -1.69 -31.55
N GLN A 95 -3.95 -2.80 -31.18
CA GLN A 95 -5.41 -2.93 -31.16
C GLN A 95 -6.08 -1.90 -30.25
N VAL A 96 -5.46 -1.56 -29.12
CA VAL A 96 -6.05 -0.68 -28.10
C VAL A 96 -6.04 0.79 -28.56
N TRP A 97 -4.88 1.30 -28.98
CA TRP A 97 -4.76 2.71 -29.37
C TRP A 97 -5.21 2.98 -30.80
N ARG A 98 -5.39 1.94 -31.63
CA ARG A 98 -5.95 2.09 -32.97
C ARG A 98 -7.40 2.57 -32.91
N LYS A 99 -8.23 2.01 -32.00
CA LYS A 99 -9.68 2.24 -31.96
C LYS A 99 -10.09 3.72 -31.97
N PRO A 100 -9.47 4.62 -31.17
CA PRO A 100 -9.90 6.04 -31.13
C PRO A 100 -9.59 6.82 -32.42
N PHE A 101 -8.47 6.50 -33.09
CA PHE A 101 -7.92 7.30 -34.19
C PHE A 101 -8.11 6.66 -35.59
N TYR A 102 -7.95 5.35 -35.69
CA TYR A 102 -7.92 4.58 -36.95
C TYR A 102 -8.92 3.41 -36.96
N GLY A 103 -9.86 3.39 -36.01
CA GLY A 103 -10.99 2.46 -35.99
C GLY A 103 -12.09 2.88 -36.97
N SER A 104 -13.00 1.95 -37.25
CA SER A 104 -14.27 2.24 -37.91
C SER A 104 -15.11 3.22 -37.08
N SER A 105 -16.12 3.86 -37.68
CA SER A 105 -17.00 4.78 -36.95
C SER A 105 -17.62 4.13 -35.71
N SER A 106 -18.10 2.89 -35.85
CA SER A 106 -18.67 2.11 -34.75
C SER A 106 -17.68 1.90 -33.60
N GLU A 107 -16.44 1.50 -33.90
CA GLU A 107 -15.41 1.26 -32.88
C GLU A 107 -15.03 2.54 -32.12
N ARG A 108 -15.03 3.69 -32.81
CA ARG A 108 -14.75 4.99 -32.19
C ARG A 108 -15.87 5.40 -31.23
N ASP A 109 -17.12 5.15 -31.60
CA ASP A 109 -18.28 5.46 -30.76
C ASP A 109 -18.36 4.55 -29.54
N GLU A 110 -18.07 3.26 -29.70
CA GLU A 110 -17.95 2.31 -28.60
C GLU A 110 -16.86 2.74 -27.61
N TYR A 111 -15.67 3.12 -28.11
CA TYR A 111 -14.59 3.62 -27.27
C TYR A 111 -14.99 4.87 -26.47
N ARG A 112 -15.67 5.84 -27.10
CA ARG A 112 -16.16 7.04 -26.41
C ARG A 112 -17.18 6.68 -25.32
N LYS A 113 -18.09 5.75 -25.61
CA LYS A 113 -19.09 5.27 -24.66
C LYS A 113 -18.42 4.58 -23.47
N GLU A 114 -17.47 3.67 -23.71
CA GLU A 114 -16.69 3.01 -22.67
C GLU A 114 -15.94 4.02 -21.80
N LEU A 115 -15.30 5.02 -22.41
CA LEU A 115 -14.57 6.07 -21.69
C LEU A 115 -15.50 6.89 -20.78
N LEU A 116 -16.67 7.28 -21.29
CA LEU A 116 -17.68 8.00 -20.50
C LEU A 116 -18.22 7.15 -19.35
N GLU A 117 -18.46 5.85 -19.58
CA GLU A 117 -18.93 4.94 -18.53
C GLU A 117 -17.89 4.76 -17.42
N HIS A 118 -16.62 4.61 -17.78
CA HIS A 118 -15.52 4.56 -16.80
C HIS A 118 -15.43 5.85 -15.99
N LEU A 119 -15.53 7.01 -16.64
CA LEU A 119 -15.51 8.29 -15.95
C LEU A 119 -16.69 8.42 -14.98
N LYS A 120 -17.89 8.05 -15.42
CA LYS A 120 -19.10 8.05 -14.58
C LYS A 120 -18.92 7.16 -13.36
N LYS A 121 -18.41 5.94 -13.55
CA LYS A 121 -18.12 4.99 -12.47
C LYS A 121 -17.11 5.56 -11.48
N GLN A 122 -16.03 6.18 -11.96
CA GLN A 122 -15.03 6.83 -11.11
C GLN A 122 -15.64 7.97 -10.28
N MET A 123 -16.50 8.79 -10.89
CA MET A 123 -17.19 9.87 -10.19
C MET A 123 -18.14 9.34 -9.12
N GLU A 124 -18.88 8.28 -9.42
CA GLU A 124 -19.79 7.62 -8.49
C GLU A 124 -19.03 7.02 -7.30
N GLU A 125 -17.96 6.25 -7.55
CA GLU A 125 -17.09 5.69 -6.51
C GLU A 125 -16.51 6.78 -5.60
N LYS A 126 -16.03 7.89 -6.19
CA LYS A 126 -15.53 9.04 -5.43
C LYS A 126 -16.60 9.69 -4.58
N CYS A 127 -17.81 9.85 -5.13
CA CYS A 127 -18.95 10.40 -4.40
C CYS A 127 -19.36 9.52 -3.22
N ILE A 128 -19.45 8.20 -3.42
CA ILE A 128 -19.75 7.22 -2.37
C ILE A 128 -18.68 7.25 -1.29
N SER A 129 -17.40 7.22 -1.68
CA SER A 129 -16.27 7.30 -0.75
C SER A 129 -16.31 8.56 0.11
N LEU A 130 -16.61 9.73 -0.48
CA LEU A 130 -16.74 10.98 0.25
C LEU A 130 -17.92 10.95 1.23
N LYS A 131 -19.08 10.44 0.80
CA LYS A 131 -20.27 10.30 1.67
C LYS A 131 -19.98 9.41 2.88
N LEU A 132 -19.33 8.26 2.66
CA LEU A 132 -18.92 7.35 3.74
C LEU A 132 -17.91 8.01 4.68
N HIS A 133 -16.94 8.75 4.14
CA HIS A 133 -15.96 9.46 4.95
C HIS A 133 -16.63 10.50 5.86
N VAL A 134 -17.52 11.33 5.31
CA VAL A 134 -18.27 12.33 6.08
C VAL A 134 -19.14 11.67 7.13
N ALA A 135 -19.86 10.58 6.78
CA ALA A 135 -20.67 9.84 7.74
C ALA A 135 -19.84 9.26 8.90
N SER A 136 -18.65 8.72 8.61
CA SER A 136 -17.70 8.27 9.64
C SER A 136 -17.29 9.40 10.57
N LYS A 137 -16.97 10.57 10.02
CA LYS A 137 -16.56 11.75 10.80
C LYS A 137 -17.68 12.29 11.67
N VAL A 138 -18.91 12.29 11.20
CA VAL A 138 -20.08 12.66 12.01
C VAL A 138 -20.23 11.70 13.18
N LYS A 139 -20.18 10.39 12.93
CA LYS A 139 -20.26 9.36 13.98
C LYS A 139 -19.14 9.47 15.01
N GLU A 140 -17.90 9.71 14.55
CA GLU A 140 -16.75 9.96 15.43
C GLU A 140 -16.99 11.19 16.32
N ALA A 141 -17.50 12.29 15.76
CA ALA A 141 -17.78 13.51 16.50
C ALA A 141 -18.92 13.33 17.52
N GLU A 142 -19.97 12.59 17.17
CA GLU A 142 -21.06 12.25 18.09
C GLU A 142 -20.56 11.40 19.26
N ASN A 143 -19.69 10.42 18.99
CA ASN A 143 -19.08 9.60 20.03
C ASN A 143 -18.22 10.44 20.99
N LEU A 144 -17.40 11.37 20.47
CA LEU A 144 -16.62 12.27 21.31
C LEU A 144 -17.50 13.14 22.21
N ARG A 145 -18.58 13.70 21.65
CA ARG A 145 -19.56 14.48 22.44
C ARG A 145 -20.18 13.66 23.56
N GLU A 146 -20.50 12.40 23.29
CA GLU A 146 -21.09 11.51 24.30
C GLU A 146 -20.09 11.15 25.40
N VAL A 147 -18.83 10.87 25.03
CA VAL A 147 -17.75 10.64 25.99
C VAL A 147 -17.56 11.85 26.91
N ASP A 148 -17.52 13.07 26.34
CA ASP A 148 -17.38 14.31 27.12
C ASP A 148 -18.59 14.51 28.05
N ARG A 149 -19.80 14.26 27.55
CA ARG A 149 -21.03 14.33 28.36
C ARG A 149 -20.97 13.39 29.56
N LEU A 150 -20.54 12.14 29.33
CA LEU A 150 -20.40 11.14 30.38
C LEU A 150 -19.31 11.52 31.39
N ALA A 151 -18.16 12.01 30.94
CA ALA A 151 -17.08 12.46 31.80
C ALA A 151 -17.52 13.60 32.74
N LEU A 152 -18.20 14.62 32.20
CA LEU A 152 -18.75 15.72 33.00
C LEU A 152 -19.79 15.24 34.01
N SER A 153 -20.66 14.31 33.60
CA SER A 153 -21.66 13.73 34.50
C SER A 153 -21.02 12.92 35.63
N GLY A 154 -19.98 12.15 35.33
CA GLY A 154 -19.22 11.36 36.29
C GLY A 154 -18.48 12.24 37.30
N GLU A 155 -17.81 13.29 36.83
CA GLU A 155 -17.12 14.24 37.72
C GLU A 155 -18.11 14.96 38.65
N ARG A 156 -19.29 15.35 38.13
CA ARG A 156 -20.34 15.96 38.96
C ARG A 156 -20.81 14.99 40.06
N GLU A 157 -21.03 13.73 39.72
CA GLU A 157 -21.46 12.73 40.69
C GLU A 157 -20.37 12.49 41.75
N LEU A 158 -19.11 12.36 41.35
CA LEU A 158 -17.99 12.23 42.28
C LEU A 158 -17.90 13.41 43.25
N ARG A 159 -18.10 14.65 42.77
CA ARG A 159 -18.13 15.84 43.62
C ARG A 159 -19.28 15.79 44.63
N ILE A 160 -20.46 15.35 44.21
CA ILE A 160 -21.63 15.19 45.09
C ILE A 160 -21.35 14.12 46.15
N GLN A 161 -20.84 12.95 45.75
CA GLN A 161 -20.54 11.85 46.66
C GLN A 161 -19.46 12.24 47.67
N HIS A 162 -18.40 12.91 47.22
CA HIS A 162 -17.36 13.43 48.11
C HIS A 162 -17.94 14.43 49.12
N SER A 163 -18.77 15.39 48.66
CA SER A 163 -19.42 16.36 49.55
C SER A 163 -20.32 15.70 50.60
N LYS A 164 -21.11 14.69 50.19
CA LYS A 164 -21.95 13.88 51.08
C LYS A 164 -21.10 13.15 52.12
N ALA A 165 -20.04 12.48 51.69
CA ALA A 165 -19.12 11.77 52.59
C ALA A 165 -18.49 12.72 53.62
N MET A 166 -18.01 13.89 53.17
CA MET A 166 -17.42 14.89 54.06
C MET A 166 -18.42 15.45 55.06
N THR A 167 -19.67 15.66 54.64
CA THR A 167 -20.74 16.09 55.54
C THR A 167 -21.04 15.03 56.60
N ALA A 168 -21.13 13.76 56.18
CA ALA A 168 -21.34 12.64 57.10
C ALA A 168 -20.21 12.52 58.14
N TYR A 169 -18.95 12.63 57.70
CA TYR A 169 -17.81 12.63 58.63
C TYR A 169 -17.85 13.79 59.61
N ARG A 170 -18.18 14.99 59.14
CA ARG A 170 -18.32 16.17 60.01
C ARG A 170 -19.38 15.95 61.09
N ASP A 171 -20.53 15.43 60.70
CA ASP A 171 -21.67 15.25 61.59
C ASP A 171 -21.40 14.12 62.61
N GLU A 172 -20.75 13.03 62.19
CA GLU A 172 -20.35 11.96 63.12
C GLU A 172 -19.26 12.41 64.09
N ASN A 173 -18.27 13.19 63.63
CA ASN A 173 -17.27 13.78 64.51
C ASN A 173 -17.91 14.70 65.56
N LYS A 174 -18.90 15.50 65.17
CA LYS A 174 -19.67 16.34 66.09
C LYS A 174 -20.41 15.47 67.11
N ARG A 175 -21.09 14.40 66.67
CA ARG A 175 -21.79 13.45 67.55
C ARG A 175 -20.86 12.84 68.59
N LEU A 176 -19.67 12.39 68.16
CA LEU A 176 -18.64 11.82 69.05
C LEU A 176 -18.10 12.83 70.05
N MET A 177 -17.84 14.07 69.62
CA MET A 177 -17.41 15.14 70.53
C MET A 177 -18.46 15.43 71.60
N GLU A 178 -19.72 15.58 71.20
CA GLU A 178 -20.81 15.82 72.14
C GLU A 178 -21.02 14.65 73.11
N GLN A 179 -20.91 13.42 72.63
CA GLN A 179 -20.96 12.23 73.48
C GLN A 179 -19.81 12.25 74.51
N SER A 180 -18.58 12.48 74.04
CA SER A 180 -17.40 12.60 74.92
C SER A 180 -17.54 13.74 75.95
N TRP A 181 -18.25 14.82 75.61
CA TRP A 181 -18.55 15.91 76.54
C TRP A 181 -19.56 15.49 77.61
N ARG A 182 -20.63 14.79 77.22
CA ARG A 182 -21.62 14.24 78.16
C ARG A 182 -20.99 13.23 79.11
N ASP A 183 -20.17 12.32 78.59
CA ASP A 183 -19.48 11.31 79.39
C ASP A 183 -18.54 11.95 80.41
N ARG A 184 -17.71 12.92 79.98
CA ARG A 184 -16.82 13.66 80.91
C ARG A 184 -17.59 14.49 81.95
N ALA A 185 -18.77 15.01 81.62
CA ALA A 185 -19.60 15.71 82.59
C ALA A 185 -20.19 14.73 83.62
N LEU A 186 -20.64 13.55 83.17
CA LEU A 186 -21.15 12.50 84.03
C LEU A 186 -20.06 11.95 84.96
N THR A 187 -18.86 11.64 84.44
CA THR A 187 -17.72 11.18 85.23
C THR A 187 -17.36 12.19 86.32
N ARG A 188 -17.25 13.48 85.98
CA ARG A 188 -16.99 14.55 86.97
C ARG A 188 -18.07 14.64 88.05
N SER A 189 -19.33 14.46 87.69
CA SER A 189 -20.45 14.44 88.64
C SER A 189 -20.36 13.25 89.60
N GLN A 190 -20.08 12.06 89.06
CA GLN A 190 -19.90 10.84 89.86
C GLN A 190 -18.67 10.92 90.78
N GLU A 191 -17.56 11.47 90.29
CA GLU A 191 -16.37 11.73 91.10
C GLU A 191 -16.69 12.67 92.27
N THR A 192 -17.38 13.79 92.00
CA THR A 192 -17.84 14.71 93.05
C THR A 192 -18.71 14.01 94.09
N LEU A 193 -19.63 13.14 93.68
CA LEU A 193 -20.49 12.38 94.60
C LEU A 193 -19.68 11.40 95.46
N LYS A 194 -18.78 10.62 94.84
CA LYS A 194 -17.89 9.70 95.56
C LYS A 194 -16.99 10.42 96.55
N GLU A 195 -16.46 11.58 96.19
CA GLU A 195 -15.64 12.39 97.10
C GLU A 195 -16.47 12.88 98.32
N ARG A 196 -17.73 13.28 98.11
CA ARG A 196 -18.64 13.63 99.21
C ARG A 196 -18.93 12.44 100.13
N GLU A 197 -19.19 11.27 99.56
CA GLU A 197 -19.38 10.03 100.33
C GLU A 197 -18.13 9.67 101.14
N MET A 198 -16.95 9.81 100.56
CA MET A 198 -15.67 9.61 101.27
C MET A 198 -15.48 10.59 102.42
N LEU A 199 -15.88 11.85 102.26
CA LEU A 199 -15.82 12.84 103.35
C LEU A 199 -16.75 12.51 104.53
N CYS A 200 -17.89 11.87 104.28
CA CYS A 200 -18.74 11.37 105.36
C CYS A 200 -18.03 10.32 106.22
N LEU A 201 -17.10 9.55 105.64
CA LEU A 201 -16.33 8.51 106.33
C LEU A 201 -15.01 9.04 106.91
N ASN A 202 -14.35 9.97 106.22
CA ASN A 202 -13.10 10.60 106.63
C ASN A 202 -13.17 12.12 106.38
N PRO A 203 -13.35 12.95 107.42
CA PRO A 203 -13.69 14.36 107.27
C PRO A 203 -12.56 15.24 106.72
N ILE A 204 -11.35 14.70 106.54
CA ILE A 204 -10.20 15.45 106.02
C ILE A 204 -10.13 15.26 104.50
N ASN A 205 -10.25 16.36 103.74
CA ASN A 205 -10.09 16.38 102.30
C ASN A 205 -8.60 16.33 101.89
N TRP A 206 -7.98 15.16 102.02
CA TRP A 206 -6.55 14.96 101.71
C TRP A 206 -6.17 15.29 100.26
N ASN A 207 -7.12 15.19 99.31
CA ASN A 207 -6.87 15.39 97.89
C ASN A 207 -7.09 16.84 97.41
N GLY A 208 -7.71 17.69 98.24
CA GLY A 208 -7.90 19.11 97.91
C GLY A 208 -8.81 19.39 96.70
N THR A 209 -9.60 18.41 96.24
CA THR A 209 -10.38 18.52 94.99
C THR A 209 -11.69 19.30 95.12
N LEU A 210 -12.30 19.27 96.31
CA LEU A 210 -13.51 20.03 96.62
C LEU A 210 -13.17 21.51 96.86
N LYS A 211 -13.59 22.36 95.92
CA LYS A 211 -13.56 23.82 96.05
C LYS A 211 -14.80 24.35 96.75
#